data_AF-A0A962IZ77-F1
#
_entry.id   AF-A0A962IZ77-F1
#
_cell.length_a   1.000
_cell.length_b   1.000
_cell.length_c   1.000
_cell.angle_alpha   90.00
_cell.angle_beta   90.00
_cell.angle_gamma   90.00
#
_symmetry.space_group_name_H-M   'P 1'
#
loop_
_entity.id
_entity.type
_entity.pdbx_description
1 polymer ?
#
loop_
_entity_poly.entity_id
_entity_poly.type
_entity_poly.pdbx_seq_one_letter_code
_entity_poly.pdbx_strand_id
1 'polypeptide(L)' 'MTLFRLSKKAKDDLLNIARYTERRWGRKQRRDYLLQLDNAFHAVAKNPELGRACSGGCK' A
#
# COMPACT_ATOMS: atom_id res chain seq x y z
N MET A 1 -15.77 9.11 0.90
CA MET A 1 -14.65 8.18 1.14
C MET A 1 -15.16 6.77 0.86
N THR A 2 -14.56 6.05 -0.08
CA THR A 2 -14.91 4.64 -0.35
C THR A 2 -14.26 3.76 0.71
N LEU A 3 -15.04 2.86 1.32
CA LEU A 3 -14.56 1.94 2.34
C LEU A 3 -13.82 0.77 1.66
N PHE A 4 -12.55 0.56 1.99
CA PHE A 4 -11.81 -0.66 1.66
C PHE A 4 -11.32 -1.35 2.94
N ARG A 5 -10.99 -2.64 2.82
CA ARG A 5 -10.45 -3.41 3.93
C ARG A 5 -9.16 -4.09 3.53
N LEU A 6 -8.12 -3.86 4.32
CA LEU A 6 -6.87 -4.60 4.22
C LEU A 6 -6.97 -5.91 5.00
N SER A 7 -6.49 -7.00 4.39
CA SER A 7 -6.32 -8.28 5.09
C SER A 7 -5.30 -8.15 6.22
N LYS A 8 -5.31 -9.10 7.17
CA LYS A 8 -4.31 -9.13 8.24
C LYS A 8 -2.88 -9.18 7.69
N LYS A 9 -2.64 -10.05 6.70
CA LYS A 9 -1.34 -10.18 6.03
C LYS A 9 -0.87 -8.85 5.42
N ALA A 10 -1.75 -8.15 4.70
CA ALA A 10 -1.40 -6.85 4.12
C ALA A 10 -1.03 -5.80 5.17
N LYS A 11 -1.67 -5.82 6.35
CA LYS A 11 -1.29 -4.93 7.47
C LYS A 11 0.08 -5.29 8.04
N ASP A 12 0.38 -6.58 8.17
CA ASP A 12 1.69 -7.06 8.63
C ASP A 12 2.79 -6.66 7.63
N ASP A 13 2.51 -6.73 6.33
CA ASP A 13 3.41 -6.26 5.27
C ASP A 13 3.69 -4.76 5.36
N LEU A 14 2.65 -3.94 5.59
CA LEU A 14 2.82 -2.49 5.79
C LEU A 14 3.70 -2.19 7.01
N LEU A 15 3.59 -2.95 8.11
CA LEU A 15 4.46 -2.80 9.27
C LEU A 15 5.92 -3.12 8.93
N ASN A 16 6.16 -4.15 8.13
CA ASN A 16 7.51 -4.53 7.69
C ASN A 16 8.11 -3.47 6.75
N ILE A 17 7.32 -2.97 5.80
CA ILE A 17 7.69 -1.85 4.91
C ILE A 17 8.03 -0.62 5.75
N ALA A 18 7.21 -0.29 6.75
CA ALA A 18 7.42 0.87 7.63
C ALA A 18 8.75 0.77 8.40
N ARG A 19 9.03 -0.39 8.99
CA ARG A 19 10.28 -0.66 9.73
C ARG A 19 11.50 -0.59 8.80
N TYR A 20 11.40 -1.21 7.62
CA TYR A 20 12.50 -1.21 6.66
C TYR A 20 12.80 0.20 6.13
N THR A 21 11.77 0.92 5.67
CA THR A 21 11.93 2.27 5.12
C THR A 21 12.50 3.26 6.14
N GLU A 22 12.06 3.20 7.40
CA GLU A 22 12.63 4.04 8.46
C GLU A 22 14.09 3.71 8.74
N ARG A 23 14.45 2.42 8.86
CA ARG A 23 15.84 2.02 9.11
C ARG A 23 16.77 2.47 7.98
N ARG A 24 16.28 2.46 6.74
CA ARG A 24 17.10 2.77 5.56
C ARG A 24 17.20 4.26 5.25
N TRP A 25 16.10 5.02 5.44
CA TRP A 25 15.98 6.41 4.96
C TRP A 25 15.35 7.37 5.99
N GLY A 26 15.02 6.90 7.18
CA GLY A 26 14.46 7.71 8.24
C GLY A 26 12.94 7.90 8.20
N ARG A 27 12.42 8.54 9.25
CA ARG A 27 10.98 8.67 9.52
C ARG A 27 10.21 9.45 8.46
N LYS A 28 10.85 10.43 7.82
CA LYS A 28 10.22 11.20 6.74
C LYS A 28 9.89 10.28 5.56
N GLN A 29 10.88 9.53 5.09
CA GLN A 29 10.69 8.61 3.97
C GLN A 29 9.65 7.53 4.29
N ARG A 30 9.67 6.97 5.51
CA ARG A 30 8.63 6.04 5.98
C ARG A 30 7.23 6.62 5.81
N ARG A 31 7.02 7.85 6.29
CA ARG A 31 5.71 8.53 6.24
C ARG A 31 5.28 8.76 4.78
N ASP A 32 6.17 9.32 3.97
CA ASP A 32 5.87 9.65 2.58
C ASP A 32 5.53 8.39 1.78
N TYR A 33 6.26 7.29 2.00
CA TYR A 33 6.04 6.03 1.30
C TYR A 33 4.73 5.34 1.71
N LEU A 34 4.40 5.33 3.00
CA LEU A 34 3.11 4.77 3.47
C LEU A 34 1.92 5.61 2.98
N LEU A 35 2.06 6.94 2.91
CA LEU A 35 1.03 7.82 2.36
C LEU A 35 0.78 7.52 0.87
N GLN A 36 1.83 7.26 0.09
CA GLN A 36 1.68 6.88 -1.32
C GLN A 36 0.89 5.57 -1.48
N LEU A 37 1.18 4.57 -0.63
CA LEU A 37 0.43 3.31 -0.62
C LEU A 37 -1.04 3.53 -0.24
N ASP A 38 -1.31 4.32 0.80
CA ASP A 38 -2.67 4.62 1.25
C ASP A 38 -3.49 5.37 0.18
N ASN A 39 -2.87 6.34 -0.49
CA ASN A 39 -3.48 7.04 -1.61
C ASN A 39 -3.81 6.10 -2.77
N ALA A 40 -2.92 5.15 -3.07
CA ALA A 40 -3.15 4.14 -4.10
C ALA A 40 -4.32 3.21 -3.73
N PHE A 41 -4.44 2.80 -2.46
CA PHE A 41 -5.58 2.00 -2.00
C PHE A 41 -6.90 2.75 -2.16
N HIS A 42 -6.95 4.02 -1.80
CA HIS A 42 -8.13 4.85 -2.01
C HIS A 42 -8.47 5.03 -3.50
N ALA A 43 -7.46 5.20 -4.36
CA ALA A 43 -7.66 5.34 -5.80
C ALA A 43 -8.28 4.08 -6.42
N VAL A 44 -7.75 2.90 -6.11
CA VAL A 44 -8.30 1.61 -6.59
C VAL A 44 -9.65 1.31 -5.94
N ALA A 45 -9.86 1.67 -4.67
CA ALA A 45 -11.17 1.52 -4.04
C ALA A 45 -12.26 2.41 -4.67
N LYS A 46 -11.88 3.59 -5.20
CA LYS A 46 -12.78 4.49 -5.92
C LYS A 46 -13.00 4.05 -7.37
N ASN A 47 -11.99 3.48 -8.01
CA ASN A 47 -12.06 2.97 -9.37
C ASN A 47 -11.38 1.58 -9.45
N PRO A 48 -12.13 0.48 -9.24
CA PRO A 48 -11.56 -0.87 -9.23
C PRO A 48 -10.85 -1.27 -10.52
N GLU A 49 -11.29 -0.73 -11.67
CA GLU A 49 -10.70 -0.98 -12.99
C GLU A 49 -9.38 -0.23 -13.22
N LEU A 50 -8.96 0.64 -12.28
CA LEU A 50 -7.67 1.32 -12.32
C LEU A 50 -6.50 0.33 -12.20
N GLY A 51 -6.72 -0.78 -11.49
CA GLY A 51 -5.73 -1.84 -11.34
C GLY A 51 -5.63 -2.67 -12.61
N ARG A 52 -4.40 -3.05 -12.99
CA ARG A 52 -4.22 -4.04 -14.05
C ARG A 52 -4.64 -5.42 -13.55
N ALA A 53 -5.53 -6.08 -14.28
CA ALA A 53 -5.90 -7.47 -13.99
C ALA A 53 -4.65 -8.37 -14.03
N CYS A 54 -4.37 -9.07 -12.93
CA CYS A 54 -3.32 -10.08 -12.85
C CYS A 54 -3.96 -11.47 -12.93
N SER A 55 -4.30 -11.90 -14.14
CA SER A 55 -4.87 -13.21 -14.45
C SER A 55 -3.85 -14.37 -14.47
N GLY A 56 -2.56 -14.11 -14.19
CA GLY A 56 -1.51 -15.14 -14.27
C GLY A 56 -0.24 -14.87 -13.43
N GLY A 57 -0.36 -14.05 -12.37
CA GLY A 57 0.77 -13.59 -11.57
C GLY A 57 1.27 -12.22 -12.05
N CYS A 58 1.18 -11.21 -11.19
CA CYS A 58 1.90 -9.96 -11.42
C CYS A 58 3.40 -10.29 -11.35
N LYS A 59 4.12 -10.16 -12.46
CA LYS A 59 5.58 -10.21 -12.47
C LYS A 59 6.17 -8.89 -11.99
#